data_AF-A0A2E7ZS55-F1
#
_entry.id   AF-A0A2E7ZS55-F1
#
_cell.length_a   1.000
_cell.length_b   1.000
_cell.length_c   1.000
_cell.angle_alpha   90.00
_cell.angle_beta   90.00
_cell.angle_gamma   90.00
#
_symmetry.space_group_name_H-M   'P 1'
#
loop_
_entity.id
_entity.type
_entity.pdbx_description
1 polymer ?
#
loop_
_entity_poly.entity_id
_entity_poly.type
_entity_poly.pdbx_seq_one_letter_code
_entity_poly.pdbx_strand_id
1 'polypeptide(L)'
;MTVGDKVRVRATMDARAISARQFALLRMTLGTIVGVYLIGLLVQLSVRSELVTSTPSASLSSYHLVMRSIEIPFGAGYQHQIAIAVLLIGFAGSVALTLGWCRRLASALLCVLWVGVIGAKGWAPISSWVSVALALLWTFGASRGEPLALSDTKAQWELAQGFHRLALVGLLGATSAVGCINVVTFSQGGTELMGFGWSLQVAQAGAGALAWSVIALQICALPLGLWATSQRWMWALLTAVQLVGLIVCDASWPCSAVLLLHMLSFDARWLPPVELAAQSCVVYFDGVCNLCNGAVDFIVAEDTAAQFRFAPIQGQMAASLQVEEVEQGRSLALQVDGRLALRTDAVCDIASGLGGHWRVLSYARWIPKPLRDALYDVIQRNRYAWFGQSQHCRVPTAAERDRFLP
;
A
#
# COMPACT_ATOMS: atom_id res chain seq x y z
N MET A 1 -20.55 -21.88 -18.04
CA MET A 1 -19.27 -22.33 -17.42
C MET A 1 -19.45 -23.75 -16.90
N THR A 2 -18.51 -24.63 -17.23
CA THR A 2 -18.56 -26.03 -16.75
C THR A 2 -18.10 -26.12 -15.29
N VAL A 3 -18.48 -27.19 -14.60
CA VAL A 3 -18.02 -27.46 -13.22
C VAL A 3 -16.49 -27.51 -13.14
N GLY A 4 -15.82 -27.93 -14.21
CA GLY A 4 -14.34 -27.95 -14.32
C GLY A 4 -13.70 -26.55 -14.33
N ASP A 5 -14.35 -25.57 -14.97
CA ASP A 5 -13.85 -24.19 -15.02
C ASP A 5 -13.91 -23.53 -13.63
N LYS A 6 -14.98 -23.78 -12.87
CA LYS A 6 -15.13 -23.30 -11.49
C LYS A 6 -14.08 -23.90 -10.55
N VAL A 7 -13.71 -25.17 -10.74
CA VAL A 7 -12.65 -25.83 -9.95
C VAL A 7 -11.27 -25.26 -10.29
N ARG A 8 -10.99 -24.98 -11.57
CA ARG A 8 -9.72 -24.40 -12.02
C ARG A 8 -9.53 -22.95 -11.53
N VAL A 9 -10.56 -22.11 -11.63
CA VAL A 9 -10.54 -20.72 -11.10
C VAL A 9 -10.36 -20.71 -9.59
N ARG A 10 -11.01 -21.65 -8.87
CA ARG A 10 -10.85 -21.76 -7.42
C ARG A 10 -9.46 -22.23 -7.01
N ALA A 11 -8.87 -23.17 -7.76
CA ALA A 11 -7.51 -23.65 -7.54
C ALA A 11 -6.43 -22.59 -7.84
N THR A 12 -6.63 -21.71 -8.83
CA THR A 12 -5.70 -20.62 -9.12
C THR A 12 -5.80 -19.46 -8.13
N MET A 13 -7.01 -19.16 -7.63
CA MET A 13 -7.19 -18.22 -6.52
C MET A 13 -6.66 -18.75 -5.18
N ASP A 14 -6.74 -20.07 -4.97
CA ASP A 14 -6.14 -20.72 -3.80
C ASP A 14 -4.60 -20.69 -3.83
N ALA A 15 -3.96 -20.40 -4.97
CA ALA A 15 -2.50 -20.34 -5.10
C ALA A 15 -1.90 -18.96 -4.79
N ARG A 16 -2.55 -17.87 -5.25
CA ARG A 16 -1.97 -16.51 -5.21
C ARG A 16 -2.49 -15.66 -4.07
N ALA A 17 -1.78 -15.66 -2.94
CA ALA A 17 -2.08 -14.75 -1.84
C ALA A 17 -1.66 -13.30 -2.17
N ILE A 18 -0.48 -13.10 -2.79
CA ILE A 18 0.06 -11.78 -3.15
C ILE A 18 0.77 -11.87 -4.51
N SER A 19 0.40 -11.02 -5.46
CA SER A 19 1.04 -10.91 -6.78
C SER A 19 2.38 -10.15 -6.70
N ALA A 20 3.23 -10.34 -7.70
CA ALA A 20 4.50 -9.65 -7.83
C ALA A 20 4.35 -8.11 -7.79
N ARG A 21 3.29 -7.58 -8.42
CA ARG A 21 2.99 -6.14 -8.43
C ARG A 21 2.46 -5.65 -7.09
N GLN A 22 1.64 -6.44 -6.41
CA GLN A 22 1.16 -6.11 -5.07
C GLN A 22 2.33 -6.02 -4.08
N PHE A 23 3.29 -6.94 -4.16
CA PHE A 23 4.50 -6.89 -3.34
C PHE A 23 5.40 -5.69 -3.71
N ALA A 24 5.55 -5.38 -5.00
CA ALA A 24 6.30 -4.22 -5.44
C ALA A 24 5.67 -2.91 -4.94
N LEU A 25 4.35 -2.76 -5.05
CA LEU A 25 3.62 -1.60 -4.53
C LEU A 25 3.86 -1.42 -3.05
N LEU A 26 3.69 -2.49 -2.27
CA LEU A 26 3.96 -2.45 -0.84
C LEU A 26 5.38 -1.99 -0.54
N ARG A 27 6.37 -2.62 -1.17
CA ARG A 27 7.79 -2.29 -0.96
C ARG A 27 8.06 -0.82 -1.24
N MET A 28 7.50 -0.29 -2.34
CA MET A 28 7.60 1.12 -2.69
C MET A 28 6.96 2.01 -1.63
N THR A 29 5.77 1.68 -1.15
CA THR A 29 5.09 2.45 -0.10
C THR A 29 5.85 2.40 1.23
N LEU A 30 6.37 1.24 1.64
CA LEU A 30 7.18 1.07 2.84
C LEU A 30 8.47 1.90 2.77
N GLY A 31 9.23 1.77 1.68
CA GLY A 31 10.45 2.55 1.48
C GLY A 31 10.18 4.05 1.47
N THR A 32 9.10 4.49 0.83
CA THR A 32 8.68 5.90 0.80
C THR A 32 8.34 6.41 2.20
N ILE A 33 7.50 5.69 2.95
CA ILE A 33 7.11 6.10 4.32
C ILE A 33 8.34 6.20 5.23
N VAL A 34 9.22 5.20 5.20
CA VAL A 34 10.48 5.20 5.96
C VAL A 34 11.35 6.39 5.53
N GLY A 35 11.47 6.66 4.24
CA GLY A 35 12.26 7.77 3.72
C GLY A 35 11.75 9.15 4.15
N VAL A 36 10.44 9.40 4.02
CA VAL A 36 9.85 10.68 4.46
C VAL A 36 10.01 10.87 5.97
N TYR A 37 9.91 9.79 6.76
CA TYR A 37 10.16 9.85 8.20
C TYR A 37 11.60 10.27 8.52
N LEU A 38 12.58 9.63 7.87
CA LEU A 38 14.00 9.93 8.06
C LEU A 38 14.35 11.37 7.62
N ILE A 39 13.74 11.86 6.53
CA ILE A 39 13.85 13.27 6.14
C ILE A 39 13.29 14.19 7.24
N GLY A 40 12.11 13.85 7.80
CA GLY A 40 11.52 14.61 8.89
C GLY A 40 12.47 14.74 10.09
N LEU A 41 13.12 13.63 10.49
CA LEU A 41 14.13 13.63 11.55
C LEU A 41 15.37 14.47 11.18
N LEU A 42 15.85 14.37 9.95
CA LEU A 42 16.97 15.18 9.46
C LEU A 42 16.66 16.67 9.53
N VAL A 43 15.47 17.09 9.08
CA VAL A 43 15.04 18.50 9.15
C VAL A 43 14.97 18.98 10.60
N GLN A 44 14.40 18.17 11.51
CA GLN A 44 14.31 18.52 12.93
C GLN A 44 15.69 18.70 13.58
N LEU A 45 16.66 17.84 13.25
CA LEU A 45 18.03 17.93 13.75
C LEU A 45 18.74 19.17 13.19
N SER A 46 18.58 19.46 11.89
CA SER A 46 19.19 20.62 11.25
C SER A 46 18.67 21.94 11.81
N VAL A 47 17.34 22.12 11.88
CA VAL A 47 16.71 23.38 12.37
C VAL A 47 17.04 23.65 13.84
N ARG A 48 17.12 22.62 14.68
CA ARG A 48 17.40 22.80 16.12
C ARG A 48 18.88 23.01 16.43
N SER A 49 19.78 22.68 15.50
CA SER A 49 21.21 23.03 15.62
C SER A 49 21.46 24.54 15.53
N GLU A 50 20.61 25.29 14.83
CA GLU A 50 20.69 26.76 14.68
C GLU A 50 20.09 27.53 15.88
N LEU A 51 19.13 26.93 16.60
CA LEU A 51 18.49 27.53 17.79
C LEU A 51 19.38 27.44 19.04
N VAL A 52 20.23 26.42 19.14
CA VAL A 52 21.13 26.21 20.29
C VAL A 52 22.33 27.17 20.27
N THR A 53 22.70 27.70 19.11
CA THR A 53 23.78 28.70 19.00
C THR A 53 23.36 30.11 19.39
N SER A 54 22.06 30.36 19.64
CA SER A 54 21.52 31.72 19.85
C SER A 54 20.89 31.99 21.22
N THR A 55 20.58 31.00 22.07
CA THR A 55 20.12 31.25 23.47
C THR A 55 20.48 30.13 24.46
N PRO A 56 21.06 30.44 25.65
CA PRO A 56 21.24 29.48 26.72
C PRO A 56 20.07 29.60 27.70
N SER A 57 18.96 28.88 27.48
CA SER A 57 17.93 28.75 28.50
C SER A 57 17.30 27.36 28.56
N ALA A 58 17.04 26.93 29.80
CA ALA A 58 16.85 25.56 30.24
C ALA A 58 15.45 24.96 29.99
N SER A 59 14.77 25.29 28.90
CA SER A 59 13.41 24.78 28.59
C SER A 59 13.35 23.68 27.53
N LEU A 60 14.48 23.15 27.09
CA LEU A 60 14.59 22.22 25.95
C LEU A 60 14.44 20.74 26.36
N SER A 61 13.31 20.34 26.97
CA SER A 61 13.12 18.95 27.44
C SER A 61 13.16 17.92 26.30
N SER A 62 12.58 18.24 25.13
CA SER A 62 12.50 17.31 23.99
C SER A 62 13.80 17.21 23.20
N TYR A 63 14.58 18.30 23.10
CA TYR A 63 15.91 18.30 22.47
C TYR A 63 16.94 17.58 23.33
N HIS A 64 16.91 17.77 24.65
CA HIS A 64 17.69 16.97 25.57
C HIS A 64 17.29 15.49 25.55
N LEU A 65 16.03 15.14 25.27
CA LEU A 65 15.60 13.74 25.09
C LEU A 65 16.19 13.12 23.81
N VAL A 66 16.16 13.84 22.68
CA VAL A 66 16.76 13.39 21.42
C VAL A 66 18.29 13.30 21.53
N MET A 67 18.95 14.25 22.19
CA MET A 67 20.41 14.27 22.34
C MET A 67 20.97 13.38 23.46
N ARG A 68 20.32 13.26 24.64
CA ARG A 68 20.70 12.24 25.68
C ARG A 68 20.56 10.83 25.14
N SER A 69 19.63 10.65 24.21
CA SER A 69 19.41 9.37 23.56
C SER A 69 20.50 8.99 22.57
N ILE A 70 21.43 9.88 22.20
CA ILE A 70 22.57 9.52 21.33
C ILE A 70 23.83 9.30 22.19
N GLU A 71 23.73 8.52 23.27
CA GLU A 71 24.92 7.88 23.86
C GLU A 71 25.37 6.71 22.96
N ILE A 72 25.94 7.07 21.82
CA ILE A 72 26.87 6.20 21.09
C ILE A 72 28.22 6.35 21.82
N PRO A 73 29.10 5.32 21.91
CA PRO A 73 30.33 5.36 22.72
C PRO A 73 31.38 6.41 22.33
N PHE A 74 31.05 7.37 21.47
CA PHE A 74 31.94 8.41 20.96
C PHE A 74 31.68 9.75 21.67
N GLY A 75 32.77 10.48 21.94
CA GLY A 75 32.75 11.72 22.73
C GLY A 75 31.78 12.80 22.21
N ALA A 76 31.38 13.69 23.12
CA ALA A 76 30.33 14.71 22.95
C ALA A 76 30.46 15.61 21.69
N GLY A 77 31.66 15.72 21.10
CA GLY A 77 31.90 16.52 19.89
C GLY A 77 31.40 15.89 18.57
N TYR A 78 31.24 14.57 18.49
CA TYR A 78 30.93 13.87 17.22
C TYR A 78 29.49 13.34 17.12
N GLN A 79 28.71 13.40 18.19
CA GLN A 79 27.39 12.76 18.25
C GLN A 79 26.41 13.31 17.21
N HIS A 80 26.43 14.61 16.95
CA HIS A 80 25.56 15.24 15.95
C HIS A 80 25.90 14.82 14.51
N GLN A 81 27.19 14.78 14.16
CA GLN A 81 27.65 14.38 12.83
C GLN A 81 27.38 12.90 12.56
N ILE A 82 27.58 12.04 13.58
CA ILE A 82 27.26 10.61 13.49
C ILE A 82 25.76 10.40 13.30
N ALA A 83 24.91 11.12 14.03
CA ALA A 83 23.45 11.02 13.88
C ALA A 83 22.98 11.40 12.47
N ILE A 84 23.49 12.50 11.92
CA ILE A 84 23.20 12.91 10.54
C ILE A 84 23.66 11.82 9.56
N ALA A 85 24.90 11.33 9.69
CA ALA A 85 25.42 10.30 8.80
C ALA A 85 24.57 9.01 8.84
N VAL A 86 24.17 8.57 10.04
CA VAL A 86 23.30 7.40 10.24
C VAL A 86 21.94 7.60 9.56
N LEU A 87 21.32 8.78 9.70
CA LEU A 87 20.05 9.08 9.05
C LEU A 87 20.16 9.19 7.53
N LEU A 88 21.25 9.75 7.00
CA LEU A 88 21.52 9.80 5.56
C LEU A 88 21.73 8.40 4.97
N ILE A 89 22.46 7.53 5.66
CA ILE A 89 22.62 6.11 5.28
C ILE A 89 21.27 5.40 5.31
N GLY A 90 20.46 5.64 6.36
CA GLY A 90 19.09 5.14 6.45
C GLY A 90 18.23 5.63 5.27
N PHE A 91 18.31 6.91 4.93
CA PHE A 91 17.56 7.49 3.81
C PHE A 91 17.97 6.86 2.48
N ALA A 92 19.27 6.71 2.21
CA ALA A 92 19.76 5.99 1.04
C ALA A 92 19.24 4.54 1.00
N GLY A 93 19.21 3.85 2.15
CA GLY A 93 18.58 2.53 2.31
C GLY A 93 17.10 2.52 1.95
N SER A 94 16.34 3.54 2.35
CA SER A 94 14.91 3.68 2.02
C SER A 94 14.65 3.90 0.53
N VAL A 95 15.50 4.67 -0.15
CA VAL A 95 15.47 4.86 -1.61
C VAL A 95 15.81 3.55 -2.31
N ALA A 96 16.86 2.85 -1.87
CA ALA A 96 17.23 1.54 -2.41
C ALA A 96 16.09 0.52 -2.27
N LEU A 97 15.42 0.48 -1.10
CA LEU A 97 14.23 -0.34 -0.87
C LEU A 97 13.09 0.04 -1.83
N THR A 98 12.83 1.33 -2.01
CA THR A 98 11.78 1.86 -2.91
C THR A 98 12.04 1.50 -4.38
N LEU A 99 13.30 1.49 -4.81
CA LEU A 99 13.70 1.09 -6.16
C LEU A 99 13.84 -0.43 -6.33
N GLY A 100 13.82 -1.18 -5.23
CA GLY A 100 14.04 -2.63 -5.23
C GLY A 100 15.52 -3.02 -5.36
N TRP A 101 16.42 -2.04 -5.39
CA TRP A 101 17.84 -2.27 -5.51
C TRP A 101 18.41 -2.82 -4.20
N CYS A 102 19.09 -3.97 -4.27
CA CYS A 102 19.66 -4.65 -3.09
C CYS A 102 18.64 -4.81 -1.95
N ARG A 103 17.36 -5.05 -2.26
CA ARG A 103 16.21 -5.03 -1.33
C ARG A 103 16.50 -5.66 0.03
N ARG A 104 17.10 -6.86 0.07
CA ARG A 104 17.37 -7.57 1.33
C ARG A 104 18.37 -6.83 2.20
N LEU A 105 19.47 -6.34 1.62
CA LEU A 105 20.45 -5.56 2.35
C LEU A 105 19.83 -4.25 2.84
N ALA A 106 19.07 -3.55 1.98
CA ALA A 106 18.36 -2.34 2.34
C ALA A 106 17.36 -2.58 3.48
N SER A 107 16.56 -3.66 3.40
CA SER A 107 15.58 -4.03 4.43
C SER A 107 16.26 -4.38 5.76
N ALA A 108 17.36 -5.14 5.74
CA ALA A 108 18.11 -5.51 6.93
C ALA A 108 18.75 -4.29 7.59
N LEU A 109 19.41 -3.43 6.81
CA LEU A 109 20.01 -2.19 7.29
C LEU A 109 18.95 -1.29 7.92
N LEU A 110 17.83 -1.06 7.21
CA LEU A 110 16.73 -0.28 7.72
C LEU A 110 16.13 -0.90 8.98
N CYS A 111 16.01 -2.23 9.06
CA CYS A 111 15.49 -2.89 10.25
C CYS A 111 16.41 -2.67 11.47
N VAL A 112 17.73 -2.78 11.29
CA VAL A 112 18.71 -2.52 12.35
C VAL A 112 18.67 -1.06 12.78
N LEU A 113 18.62 -0.13 11.82
CA LEU A 113 18.46 1.30 12.09
C LEU A 113 17.14 1.58 12.85
N TRP A 114 16.05 0.97 12.40
CA TRP A 114 14.72 1.21 12.94
C TRP A 114 14.56 0.67 14.37
N VAL A 115 15.04 -0.55 14.64
CA VAL A 115 14.97 -1.15 15.97
C VAL A 115 16.02 -0.56 16.91
N GLY A 116 17.27 -0.45 16.43
CA GLY A 116 18.43 -0.10 17.26
C GLY A 116 18.60 1.40 17.51
N VAL A 117 18.19 2.27 16.58
CA VAL A 117 18.35 3.72 16.71
C VAL A 117 17.01 4.38 16.99
N ILE A 118 16.00 4.17 16.15
CA ILE A 118 14.71 4.88 16.26
C ILE A 118 13.88 4.30 17.41
N GLY A 119 13.81 2.97 17.47
CA GLY A 119 13.03 2.22 18.44
C GLY A 119 13.56 2.29 19.86
N ALA A 120 14.83 1.92 20.05
CA ALA A 120 15.49 1.93 21.36
C ALA A 120 15.54 3.31 22.02
N LYS A 121 15.39 4.39 21.24
CA LYS A 121 15.45 5.78 21.72
C LYS A 121 14.07 6.45 21.83
N GLY A 122 12.99 5.71 21.58
CA GLY A 122 11.62 6.21 21.70
C GLY A 122 11.27 7.30 20.69
N TRP A 123 11.99 7.40 19.57
CA TRP A 123 11.74 8.43 18.55
C TRP A 123 10.46 8.17 17.77
N ALA A 124 9.97 6.93 17.78
CA ALA A 124 8.68 6.55 17.24
C ALA A 124 7.79 5.92 18.33
N PRO A 125 6.45 6.07 18.24
CA PRO A 125 5.53 5.38 19.14
C PRO A 125 5.71 3.87 19.12
N ILE A 126 5.42 3.23 20.27
CA ILE A 126 5.56 1.78 20.48
C ILE A 126 4.59 0.96 19.58
N SER A 127 3.58 1.57 18.96
CA SER A 127 2.80 0.89 17.93
C SER A 127 3.50 0.92 16.56
N SER A 128 4.09 2.05 16.19
CA SER A 128 4.70 2.29 14.88
C SER A 128 6.01 1.52 14.68
N TRP A 129 6.88 1.49 15.69
CA TRP A 129 8.21 0.86 15.59
C TRP A 129 8.13 -0.65 15.28
N VAL A 130 7.25 -1.41 15.95
CA VAL A 130 7.04 -2.84 15.77
C VAL A 130 6.45 -3.12 14.41
N SER A 131 5.48 -2.31 13.96
CA SER A 131 4.84 -2.53 12.66
C SER A 131 5.81 -2.31 11.49
N VAL A 132 6.60 -1.24 11.52
CA VAL A 132 7.63 -1.01 10.48
C VAL A 132 8.73 -2.07 10.55
N ALA A 133 9.20 -2.44 11.74
CA ALA A 133 10.21 -3.48 11.89
C ALA A 133 9.73 -4.82 11.32
N LEU A 134 8.48 -5.22 11.61
CA LEU A 134 7.87 -6.42 11.04
C LEU A 134 7.75 -6.32 9.51
N ALA A 135 7.34 -5.16 8.99
CA ALA A 135 7.26 -4.94 7.55
C ALA A 135 8.65 -5.06 6.87
N LEU A 136 9.71 -4.53 7.49
CA LEU A 136 11.09 -4.62 7.00
C LEU A 136 11.66 -6.04 7.09
N LEU A 137 11.40 -6.76 8.17
CA LEU A 137 11.74 -8.18 8.29
C LEU A 137 11.02 -9.00 7.23
N TRP A 138 9.78 -8.63 6.94
CA TRP A 138 8.98 -9.30 5.93
C TRP A 138 9.51 -9.05 4.52
N THR A 139 9.81 -7.78 4.19
CA THR A 139 10.48 -7.45 2.92
C THR A 139 11.88 -8.01 2.83
N PHE A 140 12.55 -8.36 3.93
CA PHE A 140 13.80 -9.11 3.90
C PHE A 140 13.59 -10.58 3.53
N GLY A 141 12.65 -11.27 4.18
CA GLY A 141 12.41 -12.70 4.02
C GLY A 141 11.76 -13.11 2.70
N ALA A 142 11.11 -12.18 1.99
CA ALA A 142 10.44 -12.49 0.72
C ALA A 142 11.40 -13.11 -0.32
N SER A 143 10.89 -14.05 -1.11
CA SER A 143 11.61 -14.76 -2.18
C SER A 143 12.28 -13.79 -3.16
N ARG A 144 13.39 -14.20 -3.78
CA ARG A 144 14.13 -13.37 -4.75
C ARG A 144 13.41 -13.37 -6.11
N GLY A 145 13.68 -12.35 -6.93
CA GLY A 145 13.20 -12.27 -8.31
C GLY A 145 11.86 -11.56 -8.45
N GLU A 146 11.47 -10.77 -7.45
CA GLU A 146 10.34 -9.85 -7.58
C GLU A 146 10.66 -8.71 -8.58
N PRO A 147 9.66 -8.12 -9.23
CA PRO A 147 9.85 -7.04 -10.18
C PRO A 147 10.35 -5.77 -9.47
N LEU A 148 11.33 -5.11 -10.09
CA LEU A 148 11.87 -3.83 -9.61
C LEU A 148 10.84 -2.70 -9.77
N ALA A 149 10.07 -2.73 -10.86
CA ALA A 149 9.04 -1.75 -11.20
C ALA A 149 7.68 -2.42 -11.42
N LEU A 150 6.59 -1.68 -11.19
CA LEU A 150 5.22 -2.15 -11.46
C LEU A 150 4.99 -2.54 -12.93
N SER A 151 5.78 -1.96 -13.84
CA SER A 151 5.73 -2.18 -15.29
C SER A 151 6.54 -3.40 -15.76
N ASP A 152 7.30 -4.07 -14.88
CA ASP A 152 8.09 -5.23 -15.28
C ASP A 152 7.17 -6.44 -15.53
N THR A 153 7.09 -6.85 -16.80
CA THR A 153 6.18 -7.89 -17.29
C THR A 153 6.75 -9.31 -17.16
N LYS A 154 8.00 -9.47 -16.70
CA LYS A 154 8.71 -10.77 -16.71
C LYS A 154 8.48 -11.64 -15.47
N ALA A 155 7.91 -11.13 -14.38
CA ALA A 155 7.97 -11.84 -13.11
C ALA A 155 6.75 -12.76 -12.87
N GLN A 156 6.91 -14.06 -13.15
CA GLN A 156 6.06 -15.15 -12.60
C GLN A 156 6.32 -15.38 -11.09
N TRP A 157 6.57 -14.31 -10.34
CA TRP A 157 6.92 -14.37 -8.93
C TRP A 157 5.66 -14.50 -8.08
N GLU A 158 5.71 -15.38 -7.09
CA GLU A 158 4.64 -15.56 -6.11
C GLU A 158 5.23 -15.61 -4.70
N LEU A 159 4.50 -15.02 -3.74
CA LEU A 159 4.87 -15.11 -2.33
C LEU A 159 4.39 -16.44 -1.76
N ALA A 160 5.31 -17.19 -1.13
CA ALA A 160 4.98 -18.46 -0.49
C ALA A 160 3.84 -18.31 0.54
N GLN A 161 2.81 -19.15 0.46
CA GLN A 161 1.63 -19.04 1.32
C GLN A 161 1.93 -19.16 2.82
N GLY A 162 2.88 -20.02 3.20
CA GLY A 162 3.32 -20.14 4.59
C GLY A 162 3.89 -18.82 5.12
N PHE A 163 4.55 -18.05 4.27
CA PHE A 163 5.12 -16.76 4.60
C PHE A 163 4.05 -15.67 4.74
N HIS A 164 3.00 -15.71 3.91
CA HIS A 164 1.82 -14.84 4.08
C HIS A 164 1.10 -15.11 5.41
N ARG A 165 0.90 -16.38 5.79
CA ARG A 165 0.29 -16.74 7.08
C ARG A 165 1.10 -16.25 8.27
N LEU A 166 2.42 -16.42 8.25
CA LEU A 166 3.30 -15.90 9.30
C LEU A 166 3.12 -14.41 9.50
N ALA A 167 2.95 -13.67 8.42
CA ALA A 167 2.81 -12.24 8.51
C ALA A 167 1.41 -11.77 8.95
N LEU A 168 0.34 -12.50 8.61
CA LEU A 168 -0.98 -12.31 9.22
C LEU A 168 -0.88 -12.50 10.75
N VAL A 169 -0.27 -13.60 11.20
CA VAL A 169 -0.06 -13.85 12.64
C VAL A 169 0.77 -12.74 13.28
N GLY A 170 1.83 -12.28 12.62
CA GLY A 170 2.68 -11.18 13.08
C GLY A 170 1.92 -9.87 13.23
N LEU A 171 1.07 -9.49 12.26
CA LEU A 171 0.22 -8.31 12.36
C LEU A 171 -0.76 -8.41 13.53
N LEU A 172 -1.48 -9.54 13.63
CA LEU A 172 -2.49 -9.72 14.68
C LEU A 172 -1.84 -9.72 16.07
N GLY A 173 -0.68 -10.36 16.21
CA GLY A 173 0.11 -10.37 17.43
C GLY A 173 0.61 -8.98 17.81
N ALA A 174 1.19 -8.23 16.86
CA ALA A 174 1.62 -6.85 17.09
C ALA A 174 0.44 -5.95 17.49
N THR A 175 -0.70 -6.07 16.82
CA THR A 175 -1.91 -5.30 17.13
C THR A 175 -2.42 -5.63 18.53
N SER A 176 -2.42 -6.90 18.92
CA SER A 176 -2.83 -7.34 20.26
C SER A 176 -1.89 -6.85 21.34
N ALA A 177 -0.58 -6.89 21.09
CA ALA A 177 0.42 -6.35 22.00
C ALA A 177 0.24 -4.83 22.22
N VAL A 178 -0.01 -4.07 21.14
CA VAL A 178 -0.34 -2.64 21.23
C VAL A 178 -1.61 -2.41 22.06
N GLY A 179 -2.65 -3.21 21.85
CA GLY A 179 -3.86 -3.17 22.68
C GLY A 179 -3.55 -3.36 24.17
N CYS A 180 -2.78 -4.38 24.53
CA CYS A 180 -2.37 -4.64 25.91
C CYS A 180 -1.57 -3.48 26.53
N ILE A 181 -0.64 -2.89 25.76
CA ILE A 181 0.15 -1.73 26.21
C ILE A 181 -0.79 -0.54 26.47
N ASN A 182 -1.72 -0.29 25.55
CA ASN A 182 -2.69 0.80 25.67
C ASN A 182 -3.60 0.66 26.90
N VAL A 183 -3.95 -0.57 27.33
CA VAL A 183 -4.67 -0.79 28.61
C VAL A 183 -3.91 -0.21 29.79
N VAL A 184 -2.61 -0.52 29.89
CA VAL A 184 -1.77 -0.08 31.00
C VAL A 184 -1.65 1.45 30.99
N THR A 185 -1.35 2.03 29.82
CA THR A 185 -1.21 3.48 29.67
C THR A 185 -2.51 4.23 30.01
N PHE A 186 -3.66 3.76 29.52
CA PHE A 186 -4.96 4.39 29.80
C PHE A 186 -5.33 4.27 31.29
N SER A 187 -5.05 3.12 31.92
CA SER A 187 -5.35 2.88 33.33
C SER A 187 -4.54 3.77 34.30
N GLN A 188 -3.38 4.25 33.88
CA GLN A 188 -2.51 5.14 34.65
C GLN A 188 -2.84 6.64 34.46
N GLY A 189 -3.94 6.96 33.76
CA GLY A 189 -4.31 8.35 33.46
C GLY A 189 -3.42 9.01 32.39
N GLY A 190 -2.61 8.22 31.68
CA GLY A 190 -1.80 8.72 30.58
C GLY A 190 -2.68 9.17 29.41
N THR A 191 -2.64 10.46 29.08
CA THR A 191 -3.27 11.02 27.88
C THR A 191 -2.37 10.93 26.64
N GLU A 192 -1.11 10.52 26.80
CA GLU A 192 -0.15 10.27 25.71
C GLU A 192 -0.45 8.99 24.91
N LEU A 193 -1.72 8.61 24.81
CA LEU A 193 -2.22 7.34 24.25
C LEU A 193 -1.87 7.09 22.78
N MET A 194 -1.23 8.07 22.18
CA MET A 194 -1.45 8.40 20.81
C MET A 194 -0.43 9.53 20.58
N GLY A 195 0.57 9.34 19.70
CA GLY A 195 1.36 10.44 19.14
C GLY A 195 0.52 11.37 18.26
N PHE A 196 -0.69 11.67 18.70
CA PHE A 196 -1.72 12.45 18.09
C PHE A 196 -1.66 13.80 18.83
N GLY A 197 -1.16 14.82 18.15
CA GLY A 197 -0.96 16.17 18.66
C GLY A 197 -2.28 16.94 18.84
N TRP A 198 -3.28 16.31 19.45
CA TRP A 198 -4.48 16.98 19.90
C TRP A 198 -4.62 16.78 21.39
N SER A 199 -4.26 17.82 22.14
CA SER A 199 -4.94 18.16 23.37
C SER A 199 -6.40 18.57 23.05
N LEU A 200 -7.22 17.65 22.56
CA LEU A 200 -8.67 17.78 22.70
C LEU A 200 -8.96 17.08 24.04
N GLN A 201 -9.39 17.74 25.11
CA GLN A 201 -10.64 18.52 25.19
C GLN A 201 -11.83 17.93 24.38
N VAL A 202 -11.74 16.67 23.90
CA VAL A 202 -12.86 15.75 23.67
C VAL A 202 -12.97 14.95 24.97
N ALA A 203 -13.12 15.66 26.07
CA ALA A 203 -14.41 15.90 26.69
C ALA A 203 -14.89 14.63 27.41
N GLN A 204 -14.68 14.68 28.71
CA GLN A 204 -15.52 14.14 29.78
C GLN A 204 -16.84 13.50 29.27
N ALA A 205 -17.03 12.22 29.62
CA ALA A 205 -18.24 11.42 29.40
C ALA A 205 -18.58 11.04 27.94
N GLY A 206 -17.64 10.41 27.21
CA GLY A 206 -17.97 9.71 25.96
C GLY A 206 -16.77 9.10 25.23
N ALA A 207 -15.62 9.77 25.26
CA ALA A 207 -14.39 9.30 24.60
C ALA A 207 -13.80 8.01 25.21
N GLY A 208 -14.03 7.75 26.50
CA GLY A 208 -13.52 6.57 27.19
C GLY A 208 -14.08 5.26 26.63
N ALA A 209 -15.40 5.19 26.40
CA ALA A 209 -16.03 3.95 25.91
C ALA A 209 -15.55 3.57 24.50
N LEU A 210 -15.38 4.56 23.62
CA LEU A 210 -14.82 4.38 22.28
C LEU A 210 -13.36 3.93 22.33
N ALA A 211 -12.54 4.56 23.17
CA ALA A 211 -11.14 4.18 23.36
C ALA A 211 -11.00 2.73 23.90
N TRP A 212 -11.76 2.39 24.93
CA TRP A 212 -11.79 1.02 25.47
C TRP A 212 -12.31 -0.01 24.48
N SER A 213 -13.27 0.37 23.61
CA SER A 213 -13.76 -0.51 22.54
C SER A 213 -12.68 -0.79 21.49
N VAL A 214 -11.89 0.23 21.10
CA VAL A 214 -10.75 0.06 20.19
C VAL A 214 -9.66 -0.80 20.83
N ILE A 215 -9.35 -0.58 22.10
CA ILE A 215 -8.36 -1.38 22.85
C ILE A 215 -8.82 -2.84 22.95
N ALA A 216 -10.08 -3.08 23.30
CA ALA A 216 -10.66 -4.43 23.37
C ALA A 216 -10.60 -5.14 22.01
N LEU A 217 -10.94 -4.43 20.93
CA LEU A 217 -10.80 -4.94 19.57
C LEU A 217 -9.36 -5.32 19.24
N GLN A 218 -8.39 -4.48 19.60
CA GLN A 218 -6.96 -4.73 19.37
C GLN A 218 -6.50 -5.99 20.11
N ILE A 219 -6.85 -6.15 21.39
CA ILE A 219 -6.51 -7.34 22.19
C ILE A 219 -7.13 -8.61 21.60
N CYS A 220 -8.37 -8.50 21.12
CA CYS A 220 -9.07 -9.60 20.49
C CYS A 220 -8.59 -9.92 19.07
N ALA A 221 -7.69 -9.10 18.48
CA ALA A 221 -7.23 -9.28 17.11
C ALA A 221 -6.56 -10.65 16.89
N LEU A 222 -5.66 -11.08 17.77
CA LEU A 222 -5.00 -12.38 17.66
C LEU A 222 -5.96 -13.57 17.88
N PRO A 223 -6.68 -13.69 19.01
CA PRO A 223 -7.52 -14.86 19.25
C PRO A 223 -8.66 -15.00 18.23
N LEU A 224 -9.26 -13.87 17.78
CA LEU A 224 -10.34 -13.91 16.80
C LEU A 224 -9.82 -13.90 15.35
N GLY A 225 -8.65 -13.32 15.08
CA GLY A 225 -8.08 -13.25 13.73
C GLY A 225 -7.37 -14.54 13.29
N LEU A 226 -7.11 -15.49 14.18
CA LEU A 226 -6.60 -16.81 13.79
C LEU A 226 -7.69 -17.72 13.20
N TRP A 227 -8.97 -17.41 13.46
CA TRP A 227 -10.08 -18.22 12.97
C TRP A 227 -10.47 -17.78 11.54
N ALA A 228 -10.43 -18.73 10.60
CA ALA A 228 -10.62 -18.45 9.16
C ALA A 228 -11.92 -17.69 8.83
N THR A 229 -13.01 -17.97 9.55
CA THR A 229 -14.32 -17.33 9.34
C THR A 229 -14.35 -15.85 9.73
N SER A 230 -13.64 -15.47 10.80
CA SER A 230 -13.60 -14.10 11.33
C SER A 230 -12.45 -13.27 10.77
N GLN A 231 -11.44 -13.89 10.14
CA GLN A 231 -10.27 -13.22 9.55
C GLN A 231 -10.62 -11.99 8.73
N ARG A 232 -11.51 -12.13 7.73
CA ARG A 232 -11.91 -11.02 6.85
C ARG A 232 -12.56 -9.85 7.61
N TRP A 233 -13.35 -10.17 8.62
CA TRP A 233 -14.09 -9.18 9.40
C TRP A 233 -13.18 -8.46 10.39
N MET A 234 -12.30 -9.21 11.05
CA MET A 234 -11.29 -8.66 11.94
C MET A 234 -10.33 -7.75 11.19
N TRP A 235 -9.82 -8.21 10.04
CA TRP A 235 -8.96 -7.40 9.18
C TRP A 235 -9.66 -6.12 8.72
N ALA A 236 -10.92 -6.21 8.25
CA ALA A 236 -11.68 -5.05 7.78
C ALA A 236 -11.94 -4.04 8.91
N LEU A 237 -12.31 -4.52 10.10
CA LEU A 237 -12.59 -3.69 11.26
C LEU A 237 -11.33 -2.99 11.77
N LEU A 238 -10.21 -3.71 11.87
CA LEU A 238 -8.92 -3.12 12.25
C LEU A 238 -8.45 -2.09 11.22
N THR A 239 -8.58 -2.39 9.92
CA THR A 239 -8.25 -1.43 8.85
C THR A 239 -9.10 -0.18 8.96
N ALA A 240 -10.42 -0.32 9.19
CA ALA A 240 -11.32 0.81 9.35
C ALA A 240 -10.94 1.68 10.55
N VAL A 241 -10.61 1.07 11.70
CA VAL A 241 -10.13 1.79 12.89
C VAL A 241 -8.86 2.59 12.58
N GLN A 242 -7.91 2.02 11.84
CA GLN A 242 -6.68 2.72 11.46
C GLN A 242 -6.93 3.85 10.46
N LEU A 243 -7.84 3.67 9.50
CA LEU A 243 -8.23 4.72 8.56
C LEU A 243 -8.95 5.88 9.26
N VAL A 244 -9.86 5.58 10.19
CA VAL A 244 -10.53 6.60 11.02
C VAL A 244 -9.50 7.33 11.88
N GLY A 245 -8.57 6.60 12.51
CA GLY A 245 -7.46 7.22 13.26
C GLY A 245 -6.62 8.16 12.39
N LEU A 246 -6.30 7.76 11.16
CA LEU A 246 -5.54 8.57 10.21
C LEU A 246 -6.28 9.86 9.82
N ILE A 247 -7.60 9.80 9.61
CA ILE A 247 -8.43 10.95 9.21
C ILE A 247 -8.68 11.89 10.39
N VAL A 248 -9.00 11.34 11.56
CA VAL A 248 -9.55 12.13 12.68
C VAL A 248 -8.46 12.81 13.48
N CYS A 249 -7.29 12.20 13.63
CA CYS A 249 -6.47 12.54 14.78
C CYS A 249 -5.06 13.10 14.41
N ASP A 250 -4.74 13.33 13.14
CA ASP A 250 -3.46 13.92 12.68
C ASP A 250 -2.18 13.10 13.04
N ALA A 251 -2.29 11.88 13.58
CA ALA A 251 -1.14 10.97 13.70
C ALA A 251 -0.93 10.17 12.42
N SER A 252 -0.40 10.88 11.44
CA SER A 252 -0.07 10.39 10.11
C SER A 252 0.93 9.23 10.11
N TRP A 253 1.72 9.05 11.18
CA TRP A 253 2.85 8.10 11.19
C TRP A 253 2.56 6.71 11.78
N PRO A 254 1.90 6.56 12.94
CA PRO A 254 1.58 5.23 13.48
C PRO A 254 0.57 4.47 12.63
N CYS A 255 -0.44 5.16 12.11
CA CYS A 255 -1.49 4.55 11.32
C CYS A 255 -0.96 4.11 9.94
N SER A 256 -0.06 4.86 9.31
CA SER A 256 0.48 4.52 7.98
C SER A 256 1.31 3.23 7.99
N ALA A 257 2.15 3.02 9.02
CA ALA A 257 2.92 1.79 9.18
C ALA A 257 2.05 0.55 9.44
N VAL A 258 0.99 0.68 10.24
CA VAL A 258 0.05 -0.41 10.52
C VAL A 258 -0.78 -0.73 9.27
N LEU A 259 -1.20 0.28 8.50
CA LEU A 259 -1.93 0.10 7.24
C LEU A 259 -1.09 -0.66 6.20
N LEU A 260 0.24 -0.46 6.16
CA LEU A 260 1.13 -1.27 5.32
C LEU A 260 1.03 -2.75 5.66
N LEU A 261 1.06 -3.12 6.94
CA LEU A 261 0.89 -4.51 7.37
C LEU A 261 -0.51 -5.06 7.07
N HIS A 262 -1.54 -4.20 7.06
CA HIS A 262 -2.88 -4.60 6.64
C HIS A 262 -2.90 -4.92 5.14
N MET A 263 -2.34 -4.08 4.26
CA MET A 263 -2.23 -4.38 2.83
C MET A 263 -1.56 -5.73 2.54
N LEU A 264 -0.63 -6.05 3.41
CA LEU A 264 0.24 -7.20 3.37
C LEU A 264 -0.43 -8.49 3.85
N SER A 265 -1.17 -8.41 4.95
CA SER A 265 -1.95 -9.51 5.53
C SER A 265 -3.29 -9.74 4.84
N PHE A 266 -3.64 -8.90 3.84
CA PHE A 266 -4.85 -9.06 3.05
C PHE A 266 -4.81 -10.34 2.23
N ASP A 267 -5.87 -11.13 2.35
CA ASP A 267 -6.08 -12.33 1.54
C ASP A 267 -7.03 -12.01 0.38
N ALA A 268 -6.54 -12.20 -0.85
CA ALA A 268 -7.30 -11.93 -2.07
C ALA A 268 -8.63 -12.71 -2.16
N ARG A 269 -8.74 -13.84 -1.46
CA ARG A 269 -9.95 -14.67 -1.40
C ARG A 269 -11.11 -13.98 -0.67
N TRP A 270 -10.84 -12.97 0.15
CA TRP A 270 -11.88 -12.20 0.84
C TRP A 270 -12.68 -11.31 -0.11
N LEU A 271 -12.08 -10.90 -1.24
CA LEU A 271 -12.70 -10.08 -2.27
C LEU A 271 -12.60 -10.80 -3.63
N PRO A 272 -13.39 -11.86 -3.86
CA PRO A 272 -13.33 -12.58 -5.14
C PRO A 272 -13.67 -11.66 -6.32
N PRO A 273 -13.18 -11.95 -7.53
CA PRO A 273 -13.55 -11.20 -8.73
C PRO A 273 -15.07 -11.26 -8.94
N VAL A 274 -15.64 -10.16 -9.41
CA VAL A 274 -17.00 -10.17 -9.97
C VAL A 274 -16.93 -10.95 -11.27
N GLU A 275 -17.75 -11.98 -11.39
CA GLU A 275 -17.87 -12.77 -12.62
C GLU A 275 -18.58 -11.92 -13.67
N LEU A 276 -17.80 -11.35 -14.58
CA LEU A 276 -18.29 -10.66 -15.75
C LEU A 276 -18.52 -11.72 -16.84
N ALA A 277 -19.58 -11.59 -17.64
CA ALA A 277 -19.90 -12.59 -18.65
C ALA A 277 -18.70 -12.81 -19.60
N ALA A 278 -18.06 -13.98 -19.48
CA ALA A 278 -16.71 -14.22 -20.03
C ALA A 278 -16.60 -14.16 -21.56
N GLN A 279 -17.73 -14.07 -22.28
CA GLN A 279 -17.78 -13.99 -23.75
C GLN A 279 -18.07 -12.57 -24.28
N SER A 280 -18.29 -11.57 -23.42
CA SER A 280 -18.73 -10.23 -23.82
C SER A 280 -17.96 -9.09 -23.14
N CYS A 281 -16.82 -9.39 -22.49
CA CYS A 281 -16.01 -8.40 -21.79
C CYS A 281 -14.84 -7.92 -22.64
N VAL A 282 -15.04 -6.82 -23.36
CA VAL A 282 -14.03 -6.24 -24.25
C VAL A 282 -13.52 -4.91 -23.69
N VAL A 283 -12.22 -4.85 -23.44
CA VAL A 283 -11.50 -3.64 -23.05
C VAL A 283 -10.96 -2.98 -24.32
N TYR A 284 -11.43 -1.77 -24.60
CA TYR A 284 -10.94 -0.95 -25.70
C TYR A 284 -9.85 0.00 -25.21
N PHE A 285 -8.73 0.02 -25.91
CA PHE A 285 -7.55 0.77 -25.51
C PHE A 285 -6.84 1.43 -26.70
N ASP A 286 -6.11 2.51 -26.45
CA ASP A 286 -5.28 3.18 -27.46
C ASP A 286 -3.95 2.45 -27.63
N GLY A 287 -3.74 1.78 -28.78
CA GLY A 287 -2.57 0.94 -29.05
C GLY A 287 -1.25 1.69 -29.18
N VAL A 288 -1.26 3.01 -29.41
CA VAL A 288 -0.04 3.84 -29.48
C VAL A 288 0.29 4.53 -28.17
N CYS A 289 -0.62 4.51 -27.19
CA CYS A 289 -0.41 5.13 -25.89
C CYS A 289 0.30 4.18 -24.91
N ASN A 290 1.48 4.57 -24.42
CA ASN A 290 2.23 3.76 -23.45
C ASN A 290 1.48 3.56 -22.12
N LEU A 291 0.69 4.54 -21.67
CA LEU A 291 -0.17 4.40 -20.49
C LEU A 291 -1.25 3.34 -20.70
N CYS A 292 -1.94 3.36 -21.85
CA CYS A 292 -2.98 2.39 -22.18
C CYS A 292 -2.39 0.98 -22.35
N ASN A 293 -1.26 0.86 -23.04
CA ASN A 293 -0.55 -0.41 -23.18
C ASN A 293 -0.11 -0.98 -21.81
N GLY A 294 0.42 -0.12 -20.93
CA GLY A 294 0.75 -0.51 -19.56
C GLY A 294 -0.47 -0.94 -18.74
N ALA A 295 -1.63 -0.31 -18.96
CA ALA A 295 -2.88 -0.73 -18.33
C ALA A 295 -3.37 -2.09 -18.87
N VAL A 296 -3.22 -2.37 -20.16
CA VAL A 296 -3.53 -3.69 -20.74
C VAL A 296 -2.59 -4.76 -20.18
N ASP A 297 -1.28 -4.52 -20.17
CA ASP A 297 -0.30 -5.41 -19.54
C ASP A 297 -0.62 -5.65 -18.07
N PHE A 298 -1.13 -4.61 -17.42
CA PHE A 298 -1.58 -4.70 -16.06
C PHE A 298 -2.72 -5.71 -15.92
N ILE A 299 -3.81 -5.51 -16.65
CA ILE A 299 -5.01 -6.34 -16.61
C ILE A 299 -4.70 -7.78 -17.03
N VAL A 300 -3.90 -7.98 -18.08
CA VAL A 300 -3.55 -9.31 -18.59
C VAL A 300 -2.90 -10.17 -17.50
N ALA A 301 -1.95 -9.61 -16.74
CA ALA A 301 -1.22 -10.39 -15.75
C ALA A 301 -1.98 -10.60 -14.43
N GLU A 302 -2.90 -9.70 -14.08
CA GLU A 302 -3.72 -9.82 -12.86
C GLU A 302 -5.04 -10.58 -13.09
N ASP A 303 -5.55 -10.64 -14.33
CA ASP A 303 -6.77 -11.38 -14.69
C ASP A 303 -6.51 -12.89 -14.75
N THR A 304 -6.45 -13.53 -13.58
CA THR A 304 -6.25 -14.97 -13.44
C THR A 304 -7.42 -15.81 -13.94
N ALA A 305 -8.60 -15.19 -14.10
CA ALA A 305 -9.81 -15.84 -14.61
C ALA A 305 -9.98 -15.68 -16.13
N ALA A 306 -9.09 -14.95 -16.79
CA ALA A 306 -9.10 -14.68 -18.24
C ALA A 306 -10.46 -14.17 -18.76
N GLN A 307 -11.12 -13.31 -17.97
CA GLN A 307 -12.43 -12.73 -18.27
C GLN A 307 -12.33 -11.63 -19.32
N PHE A 308 -11.21 -10.88 -19.37
CA PHE A 308 -11.07 -9.74 -20.27
C PHE A 308 -10.46 -10.13 -21.61
N ARG A 309 -11.08 -9.61 -22.68
CA ARG A 309 -10.55 -9.52 -24.04
C ARG A 309 -10.16 -8.07 -24.33
N PHE A 310 -9.24 -7.84 -25.26
CA PHE A 310 -8.69 -6.52 -25.55
C PHE A 310 -8.80 -6.21 -27.03
N ALA A 311 -9.30 -5.03 -27.36
CA ALA A 311 -9.39 -4.55 -28.73
C ALA A 311 -8.73 -3.16 -28.83
N PRO A 312 -7.78 -2.95 -29.76
CA PRO A 312 -7.26 -1.61 -30.00
C PRO A 312 -8.36 -0.72 -30.58
N ILE A 313 -8.41 0.55 -30.17
CA ILE A 313 -9.36 1.54 -30.69
C ILE A 313 -9.15 1.79 -32.19
N GLN A 314 -7.93 1.57 -32.67
CA GLN A 314 -7.57 1.64 -34.09
C GLN A 314 -8.06 0.42 -34.91
N GLY A 315 -8.59 -0.61 -34.25
CA GLY A 315 -9.07 -1.84 -34.87
C GLY A 315 -10.54 -1.78 -35.35
N GLN A 316 -10.96 -2.78 -36.11
CA GLN A 316 -12.30 -2.81 -36.72
C GLN A 316 -13.41 -2.97 -35.68
N MET A 317 -13.14 -3.68 -34.57
CA MET A 317 -14.13 -3.90 -33.53
C MET A 317 -14.52 -2.61 -32.80
N ALA A 318 -13.57 -1.70 -32.58
CA ALA A 318 -13.83 -0.42 -31.92
C ALA A 318 -14.66 0.54 -32.78
N ALA A 319 -14.49 0.50 -34.11
CA ALA A 319 -15.27 1.31 -35.05
C ALA A 319 -16.79 1.05 -34.98
N SER A 320 -17.18 -0.14 -34.51
CA SER A 320 -18.60 -0.49 -34.34
C SER A 320 -19.28 0.19 -33.14
N LEU A 321 -18.52 0.76 -32.20
CA LEU A 321 -19.08 1.38 -31.00
C LEU A 321 -19.75 2.73 -31.25
N GLN A 322 -19.35 3.45 -32.30
CA GLN A 322 -19.87 4.80 -32.64
C GLN A 322 -19.90 5.78 -31.45
N VAL A 323 -18.90 5.69 -30.56
CA VAL A 323 -18.77 6.57 -29.40
C VAL A 323 -17.58 7.47 -29.62
N GLU A 324 -17.85 8.76 -29.80
CA GLU A 324 -16.86 9.80 -30.13
C GLU A 324 -15.64 9.77 -29.18
N GLU A 325 -15.87 9.54 -27.88
CA GLU A 325 -14.81 9.50 -26.89
C GLU A 325 -13.89 8.26 -27.01
N VAL A 326 -14.43 7.16 -27.53
CA VAL A 326 -13.66 5.97 -27.87
C VAL A 326 -12.95 6.19 -29.20
N GLU A 327 -13.63 6.71 -30.21
CA GLU A 327 -13.08 6.99 -31.55
C GLU A 327 -11.88 7.94 -31.51
N GLN A 328 -11.93 8.96 -30.64
CA GLN A 328 -10.84 9.91 -30.47
C GLN A 328 -9.68 9.35 -29.63
N GLY A 329 -9.73 8.06 -29.26
CA GLY A 329 -8.76 7.42 -28.36
C GLY A 329 -8.70 8.11 -27.00
N ARG A 330 -9.77 8.82 -26.60
CA ARG A 330 -9.75 9.66 -25.41
C ARG A 330 -9.90 8.81 -24.15
N SER A 331 -10.63 7.71 -24.17
CA SER A 331 -10.83 6.90 -22.95
C SER A 331 -10.47 5.43 -23.13
N LEU A 332 -9.96 4.82 -22.06
CA LEU A 332 -10.12 3.38 -21.86
C LEU A 332 -11.62 3.09 -21.72
N ALA A 333 -12.13 2.09 -22.44
CA ALA A 333 -13.53 1.70 -22.35
C ALA A 333 -13.66 0.20 -22.06
N LEU A 334 -14.74 -0.17 -21.39
CA LEU A 334 -15.09 -1.55 -21.12
C LEU A 334 -16.50 -1.79 -21.62
N GLN A 335 -16.68 -2.76 -22.51
CA GLN A 335 -18.01 -3.29 -22.85
C GLN A 335 -18.24 -4.58 -22.08
N VAL A 336 -19.40 -4.68 -21.42
CA VAL A 336 -19.88 -5.90 -20.75
C VAL A 336 -21.34 -6.11 -21.16
N ASP A 337 -21.65 -7.24 -21.81
CA ASP A 337 -23.02 -7.57 -22.27
C ASP A 337 -23.70 -6.43 -23.04
N GLY A 338 -22.96 -5.76 -23.92
CA GLY A 338 -23.45 -4.64 -24.72
C GLY A 338 -23.52 -3.30 -23.99
N ARG A 339 -23.35 -3.26 -22.67
CA ARG A 339 -23.23 -2.02 -21.91
C ARG A 339 -21.80 -1.49 -22.01
N LEU A 340 -21.66 -0.26 -22.49
CA LEU A 340 -20.37 0.44 -22.54
C LEU A 340 -20.17 1.28 -21.26
N ALA A 341 -19.09 1.00 -20.55
CA ALA A 341 -18.55 1.84 -19.49
C ALA A 341 -17.35 2.62 -20.00
N LEU A 342 -17.26 3.89 -19.60
CA LEU A 342 -16.21 4.82 -20.02
C LEU A 342 -15.49 5.40 -18.79
N ARG A 343 -14.30 5.98 -19.01
CA ARG A 343 -13.52 6.71 -18.02
C ARG A 343 -13.38 5.96 -16.69
N THR A 344 -13.70 6.61 -15.56
CA THR A 344 -13.57 6.02 -14.22
C THR A 344 -14.56 4.88 -13.98
N ASP A 345 -15.71 4.84 -14.68
CA ASP A 345 -16.66 3.74 -14.57
C ASP A 345 -16.03 2.45 -15.14
N ALA A 346 -15.39 2.55 -16.31
CA ALA A 346 -14.64 1.43 -16.91
C ALA A 346 -13.51 0.94 -15.99
N VAL A 347 -12.73 1.87 -15.41
CA VAL A 347 -11.66 1.53 -14.46
C VAL A 347 -12.22 0.79 -13.23
N CYS A 348 -13.35 1.24 -12.68
CA CYS A 348 -13.97 0.60 -11.53
C CYS A 348 -14.58 -0.77 -11.87
N ASP A 349 -15.16 -0.95 -13.06
CA ASP A 349 -15.68 -2.25 -13.53
C ASP A 349 -14.53 -3.24 -13.74
N ILE A 350 -13.46 -2.84 -14.43
CA ILE A 350 -12.24 -3.66 -14.62
C ILE A 350 -11.68 -4.08 -13.26
N ALA A 351 -11.49 -3.13 -12.34
CA ALA A 351 -11.01 -3.39 -10.99
C ALA A 351 -11.88 -4.41 -10.23
N SER A 352 -13.20 -4.36 -10.40
CA SER A 352 -14.13 -5.31 -9.79
C SER A 352 -14.00 -6.73 -10.37
N GLY A 353 -13.75 -6.85 -11.68
CA GLY A 353 -13.55 -8.13 -12.36
C GLY A 353 -12.18 -8.77 -12.11
N LEU A 354 -11.17 -7.99 -11.72
CA LEU A 354 -9.86 -8.51 -11.30
C LEU A 354 -9.89 -9.17 -9.91
N GLY A 355 -10.74 -8.69 -8.99
CA GLY A 355 -10.79 -9.23 -7.63
C GLY A 355 -9.61 -8.79 -6.74
N GLY A 356 -9.46 -9.45 -5.59
CA GLY A 356 -8.38 -9.23 -4.63
C GLY A 356 -8.23 -7.78 -4.18
N HIS A 357 -6.98 -7.31 -4.07
CA HIS A 357 -6.68 -5.91 -3.71
C HIS A 357 -7.24 -4.91 -4.73
N TRP A 358 -7.30 -5.30 -6.00
CA TRP A 358 -7.75 -4.42 -7.07
C TRP A 358 -9.25 -4.13 -6.97
N ARG A 359 -10.04 -5.07 -6.46
CA ARG A 359 -11.46 -4.83 -6.18
C ARG A 359 -11.69 -3.69 -5.19
N VAL A 360 -10.73 -3.37 -4.32
CA VAL A 360 -10.82 -2.19 -3.44
C VAL A 360 -10.90 -0.89 -4.25
N LEU A 361 -10.21 -0.80 -5.39
CA LEU A 361 -10.27 0.38 -6.27
C LEU A 361 -11.68 0.58 -6.85
N SER A 362 -12.49 -0.47 -6.95
CA SER A 362 -13.88 -0.34 -7.40
C SER A 362 -14.75 0.48 -6.44
N TYR A 363 -14.37 0.60 -5.16
CA TYR A 363 -15.05 1.47 -4.21
C TYR A 363 -14.84 2.96 -4.47
N ALA A 364 -13.93 3.35 -5.38
CA ALA A 364 -13.84 4.72 -5.89
C ALA A 364 -15.16 5.20 -6.52
N ARG A 365 -16.11 4.30 -6.80
CA ARG A 365 -17.50 4.67 -7.16
C ARG A 365 -18.23 5.50 -6.11
N TRP A 366 -17.81 5.43 -4.84
CA TRP A 366 -18.37 6.22 -3.74
C TRP A 366 -17.95 7.69 -3.83
N ILE A 367 -16.84 7.97 -4.51
CA ILE A 367 -16.41 9.33 -4.83
C ILE A 367 -17.33 9.87 -5.93
N PRO A 368 -17.89 11.10 -5.79
CA PRO A 368 -18.77 11.68 -6.80
C PRO A 368 -18.14 11.65 -8.21
N LYS A 369 -18.94 11.26 -9.21
CA LYS A 369 -18.50 11.11 -10.61
C LYS A 369 -17.71 12.32 -11.14
N PRO A 370 -18.13 13.59 -10.92
CA PRO A 370 -17.40 14.74 -11.43
C PRO A 370 -15.96 14.85 -10.88
N LEU A 371 -15.76 14.49 -9.60
CA LEU A 371 -14.44 14.58 -8.97
C LEU A 371 -13.49 13.50 -9.50
N ARG A 372 -13.97 12.26 -9.59
CA ARG A 372 -13.15 11.16 -10.12
C ARG A 372 -12.85 11.34 -11.62
N ASP A 373 -13.84 11.81 -12.40
CA ASP A 373 -13.64 12.06 -13.83
C ASP A 373 -12.76 13.28 -14.09
N ALA A 374 -12.77 14.31 -13.24
CA ALA A 374 -11.84 15.43 -13.36
C ALA A 374 -10.38 14.99 -13.24
N LEU A 375 -10.07 14.09 -12.28
CA LEU A 375 -8.74 13.51 -12.15
C LEU A 375 -8.37 12.65 -13.38
N TYR A 376 -9.32 11.85 -13.87
CA TYR A 376 -9.14 11.06 -15.08
C TYR A 376 -8.80 11.94 -16.28
N ASP A 377 -9.54 13.03 -16.47
CA ASP A 377 -9.36 13.97 -17.58
C ASP A 377 -8.00 14.69 -17.51
N VAL A 378 -7.45 14.94 -16.31
CA VAL A 378 -6.09 15.45 -16.16
C VAL A 378 -5.06 14.43 -16.66
N ILE A 379 -5.16 13.17 -16.23
CA ILE A 379 -4.23 12.11 -16.64
C ILE A 379 -4.33 11.89 -18.16
N GLN A 380 -5.56 11.82 -18.67
CA GLN A 380 -5.86 11.63 -20.08
C GLN A 380 -5.20 12.70 -20.95
N ARG A 381 -5.40 13.98 -20.62
CA ARG A 381 -4.84 15.12 -21.38
C ARG A 381 -3.31 15.12 -21.39
N ASN A 382 -2.68 14.63 -20.33
CA ASN A 382 -1.22 14.62 -20.20
C ASN A 382 -0.56 13.30 -20.60
N ARG A 383 -1.32 12.27 -20.98
CA ARG A 383 -0.80 10.90 -21.13
C ARG A 383 0.40 10.78 -22.08
N TYR A 384 0.40 11.50 -23.20
CA TYR A 384 1.50 11.45 -24.15
C TYR A 384 2.71 12.26 -23.68
N ALA A 385 2.48 13.35 -22.96
CA ALA A 385 3.56 14.16 -22.39
C ALA A 385 4.26 13.42 -21.23
N TRP A 386 3.51 12.69 -20.41
CA TRP A 386 4.04 11.99 -19.23
C TRP A 386 4.58 10.59 -19.55
N PHE A 387 3.91 9.84 -20.42
CA PHE A 387 4.24 8.43 -20.67
C PHE A 387 4.78 8.17 -22.07
N GLY A 388 4.70 9.14 -22.98
CA GLY A 388 5.12 8.99 -24.37
C GLY A 388 4.15 8.21 -25.25
N GLN A 389 4.56 8.00 -26.49
CA GLN A 389 3.87 7.20 -27.50
C GLN A 389 4.79 6.11 -28.03
N SER A 390 4.21 4.97 -28.36
CA SER A 390 4.89 3.90 -29.10
C SER A 390 4.75 4.15 -30.60
N GLN A 391 5.80 3.87 -31.37
CA GLN A 391 5.74 3.96 -32.84
C GLN A 391 4.92 2.84 -33.47
N HIS A 392 4.69 1.75 -32.74
CA HIS A 392 3.95 0.58 -33.21
C HIS A 392 2.93 0.16 -32.17
N CYS A 393 1.81 -0.39 -32.62
CA CYS A 393 0.82 -0.99 -31.75
C CYS A 393 1.43 -2.14 -30.94
N ARG A 394 0.93 -2.31 -29.71
CA ARG A 394 1.30 -3.44 -28.88
C ARG A 394 0.99 -4.76 -29.61
N VAL A 395 2.00 -5.62 -29.74
CA VAL A 395 1.85 -6.97 -30.29
C VAL A 395 1.67 -7.97 -29.14
N PRO A 396 0.57 -8.75 -29.10
CA PRO A 396 0.36 -9.74 -28.05
C PRO A 396 1.40 -10.87 -28.16
N THR A 397 1.82 -11.40 -27.00
CA THR A 397 2.67 -12.59 -26.97
C THR A 397 1.88 -13.83 -27.40
N ALA A 398 2.59 -14.93 -27.72
CA ALA A 398 1.95 -16.16 -28.18
C ALA A 398 0.86 -16.70 -27.23
N ALA A 399 1.05 -16.52 -25.92
CA ALA A 399 0.12 -16.93 -24.87
C ALA A 399 -1.07 -15.96 -24.68
N GLU A 400 -0.94 -14.72 -25.16
CA GLU A 400 -1.96 -13.68 -25.03
C GLU A 400 -2.87 -13.61 -26.26
N ARG A 401 -2.49 -14.20 -27.40
CA ARG A 401 -3.18 -14.05 -28.69
C ARG A 401 -4.69 -14.29 -28.61
N ASP A 402 -5.13 -15.31 -27.88
CA ASP A 402 -6.55 -15.65 -27.75
C ASP A 402 -7.37 -14.60 -26.97
N ARG A 403 -6.69 -13.64 -26.32
CA ARG A 403 -7.30 -12.54 -25.57
C ARG A 403 -7.37 -11.23 -26.36
N PHE A 404 -6.66 -11.11 -27.48
CA PHE A 404 -6.61 -9.89 -28.28
C PHE A 404 -7.48 -10.04 -29.53
N LEU A 405 -8.37 -9.08 -29.73
CA LEU A 405 -9.33 -9.03 -30.82
C LEU A 405 -8.82 -8.08 -31.93
N PRO A 406 -9.20 -8.34 -33.18
CA PRO A 406 -8.75 -7.57 -34.35
C PRO A 406 -9.29 -6.13 -34.44
#